data_AF-A0A2P6TF23-F1
#
_entry.id   AF-A0A2P6TF23-F1
#
_cell.length_a   1.000
_cell.length_b   1.000
_cell.length_c   1.000
_cell.angle_alpha   90.00
_cell.angle_beta   90.00
_cell.angle_gamma   90.00
#
_symmetry.space_group_name_H-M   'P 1'
#
loop_
_entity.id
_entity.type
_entity.pdbx_description
1 polymer ?
#
loop_
_entity_poly.entity_id
_entity_poly.type
_entity_poly.pdbx_seq_one_letter_code
_entity_poly.pdbx_strand_id
1 'polypeptide(L)' 'MEAAAAAPPVLVVMGVMGCGKSTVAALLAQGLGAAFYEGDAFHPPANIAKMQAGTPLCDADRWPWLQQLADIH' A
#
# COMPACT_ATOMS: atom_id res chain seq x y z
N MET A 1 30.38 -2.25 19.63
CA MET A 1 29.65 -2.88 18.52
C MET A 1 28.22 -2.39 18.62
N GLU A 2 27.91 -1.31 17.92
CA GLU A 2 26.58 -0.73 17.88
C GLU A 2 25.77 -1.55 16.88
N ALA A 3 24.72 -2.21 17.34
CA ALA A 3 23.83 -2.94 16.45
C ALA A 3 23.26 -1.92 15.45
N ALA A 4 23.42 -2.17 14.15
CA ALA A 4 22.73 -1.37 13.14
C ALA A 4 21.25 -1.37 13.50
N ALA A 5 20.68 -0.19 13.76
CA ALA A 5 19.27 -0.07 14.08
C ALA A 5 18.48 -0.72 12.93
N ALA A 6 17.68 -1.74 13.26
CA ALA A 6 16.82 -2.38 12.28
C ALA A 6 15.91 -1.32 11.64
N ALA A 7 15.69 -1.41 10.33
CA ALA A 7 14.78 -0.52 9.63
C ALA A 7 13.43 -0.49 10.37
N PRO A 8 12.77 0.68 10.46
CA PRO A 8 11.49 0.79 11.15
C PRO A 8 10.49 -0.21 10.54
N PRO A 9 9.68 -0.89 11.38
CA PRO A 9 8.74 -1.89 10.90
C PRO A 9 7.67 -1.26 10.00
N VAL A 10 7.32 -1.95 8.91
CA VAL A 10 6.24 -1.57 8.00
C VAL A 10 4.98 -2.37 8.34
N LEU A 11 3.83 -1.68 8.46
CA LEU A 11 2.53 -2.31 8.68
C LEU A 11 1.68 -2.22 7.41
N VAL A 12 1.26 -3.38 6.88
CA VAL A 12 0.33 -3.45 5.75
C VAL A 12 -1.06 -3.84 6.24
N VAL A 13 -2.04 -2.96 6.05
CA VAL A 13 -3.45 -3.24 6.37
C VAL A 13 -4.14 -3.76 5.11
N MET A 14 -4.48 -5.05 5.10
CA MET A 14 -5.03 -5.74 3.92
C MET A 14 -6.47 -6.25 4.15
N GLY A 15 -7.19 -6.50 3.06
CA GLY A 15 -8.61 -6.88 3.08
C GLY A 15 -9.36 -6.45 1.82
N VAL A 16 -10.58 -6.97 1.63
CA VAL A 16 -11.41 -6.68 0.45
C VAL A 16 -11.89 -5.23 0.39
N MET A 17 -12.36 -4.79 -0.77
CA MET A 17 -12.96 -3.46 -0.96
C MET A 17 -14.11 -3.24 0.04
N GLY A 18 -14.16 -2.07 0.69
CA GLY A 18 -15.21 -1.72 1.64
C GLY A 18 -15.05 -2.27 3.07
N CYS A 19 -14.03 -3.06 3.40
CA CYS A 19 -13.86 -3.59 4.77
C CYS A 19 -13.24 -2.61 5.78
N GLY A 20 -13.01 -1.34 5.40
CA GLY A 20 -12.53 -0.29 6.31
C GLY A 20 -11.01 -0.16 6.46
N LYS A 21 -10.19 -0.72 5.55
CA LYS A 21 -8.71 -0.66 5.61
C LYS A 21 -8.16 0.75 5.82
N SER A 22 -8.56 1.69 4.95
CA SER A 22 -8.12 3.09 4.97
C SER A 22 -8.38 3.75 6.32
N THR A 23 -9.57 3.54 6.89
CA THR A 23 -9.95 4.07 8.21
C THR A 23 -9.06 3.51 9.31
N VAL A 24 -8.89 2.18 9.35
CA VAL A 24 -8.07 1.53 10.37
C VAL A 24 -6.60 1.93 10.24
N ALA A 25 -6.06 1.97 9.02
CA ALA A 25 -4.67 2.33 8.76
C ALA A 25 -4.36 3.78 9.15
N ALA A 26 -5.26 4.72 8.84
CA ALA A 26 -5.09 6.13 9.24
C ALA A 26 -5.10 6.30 10.78
N LEU A 27 -6.00 5.61 11.47
CA LEU A 27 -6.06 5.63 12.94
C LEU A 27 -4.82 5.01 13.59
N LEU A 28 -4.33 3.89 13.04
CA LEU A 28 -3.10 3.26 13.50
C LEU A 28 -1.89 4.17 13.29
N ALA A 29 -1.77 4.79 12.12
CA ALA A 29 -0.68 5.71 11.82
C ALA A 29 -0.67 6.90 12.78
N GLN A 30 -1.84 7.50 13.05
CA GLN A 30 -1.97 8.58 14.03
C GLN A 30 -1.55 8.12 15.44
N GLY A 31 -2.02 6.94 15.88
CA GLY A 31 -1.70 6.41 17.22
C GLY A 31 -0.23 6.02 17.40
N LEU A 32 0.44 5.61 16.32
CA LEU A 32 1.84 5.20 16.32
C LEU A 32 2.81 6.33 15.95
N GLY A 33 2.30 7.49 15.52
CA GLY A 33 3.15 8.56 14.94
C GLY A 33 3.85 8.14 13.65
N ALA A 34 3.27 7.19 12.91
CA ALA A 34 3.84 6.63 11.69
C ALA A 34 3.41 7.41 10.44
N ALA A 35 4.19 7.30 9.38
CA ALA A 35 3.77 7.74 8.06
C ALA A 35 2.61 6.86 7.56
N PHE A 36 1.68 7.45 6.82
CA PHE A 36 0.53 6.78 6.22
C PHE A 36 0.58 6.93 4.69
N TYR A 37 0.41 5.80 4.00
CA TYR A 37 0.37 5.73 2.54
C TYR A 37 -0.87 4.94 2.10
N GLU A 38 -1.65 5.49 1.18
CA GLU A 38 -2.75 4.77 0.54
C GLU A 38 -2.22 3.91 -0.61
N GLY A 39 -2.34 2.59 -0.49
CA GLY A 39 -1.76 1.65 -1.46
C GLY A 39 -2.28 1.87 -2.89
N ASP A 40 -3.56 2.19 -3.04
CA ASP A 40 -4.20 2.41 -4.35
C ASP A 40 -3.65 3.66 -5.07
N ALA A 41 -3.05 4.60 -4.34
CA ALA A 41 -2.45 5.81 -4.92
C ALA A 41 -1.19 5.52 -5.75
N PHE A 42 -0.61 4.32 -5.59
CA PHE A 42 0.61 3.88 -6.29
C PHE A 42 0.29 3.01 -7.52
N HIS A 43 -0.97 2.87 -7.90
CA HIS A 43 -1.28 2.18 -9.15
C HIS A 43 -0.76 2.96 -10.35
N PRO A 44 -0.09 2.30 -11.31
CA PRO A 44 0.29 2.95 -12.55
C PRO A 44 -0.97 3.37 -13.33
N PRO A 45 -0.90 4.44 -14.15
CA PRO A 45 -2.06 4.93 -14.90
C PRO A 45 -2.78 3.85 -15.73
N ALA A 46 -2.04 2.86 -16.26
CA ALA A 46 -2.60 1.73 -16.99
C ALA A 46 -3.54 0.86 -16.12
N ASN A 47 -3.22 0.64 -14.85
CA ASN A 47 -4.06 -0.12 -13.93
C ASN A 47 -5.31 0.67 -13.57
N ILE A 48 -5.16 1.97 -13.31
CA ILE A 48 -6.29 2.87 -13.03
C ILE A 48 -7.28 2.84 -14.20
N ALA A 49 -6.79 2.97 -15.43
CA ALA A 49 -7.63 2.92 -16.63
C ALA A 49 -8.38 1.58 -16.78
N LYS A 50 -7.71 0.44 -16.54
CA LYS A 50 -8.37 -0.88 -16.56
C LYS A 50 -9.48 -0.99 -15.53
N MET A 51 -9.21 -0.58 -14.28
CA MET A 51 -10.20 -0.62 -13.20
C MET A 51 -11.38 0.31 -13.46
N GLN A 52 -11.14 1.52 -13.99
CA GLN A 52 -12.20 2.46 -14.39
C GLN A 52 -13.06 1.90 -15.53
N ALA A 53 -12.47 1.11 -16.43
CA ALA A 53 -13.20 0.38 -17.47
C ALA A 53 -13.91 -0.89 -16.97
N GLY A 54 -13.90 -1.17 -15.66
CA GLY A 54 -14.48 -2.39 -15.08
C GLY A 54 -13.73 -3.68 -15.44
N THR A 55 -12.50 -3.56 -15.96
CA THR A 55 -11.65 -4.70 -16.31
C THR A 55 -10.81 -5.09 -15.09
N PRO A 56 -10.94 -6.34 -14.59
CA PRO A 56 -10.11 -6.81 -13.48
C PRO A 56 -8.63 -6.84 -13.85
N LEU A 57 -7.78 -6.49 -12.88
CA LEU A 57 -6.33 -6.64 -13.01
C LEU A 57 -5.92 -8.12 -12.90
N CYS A 58 -4.95 -8.54 -13.70
CA CYS A 58 -4.26 -9.82 -13.48
C CYS A 58 -2.98 -9.61 -12.65
N ASP A 59 -2.26 -10.68 -12.34
CA ASP A 59 -1.06 -10.58 -11.50
C ASP A 59 0.08 -9.82 -12.18
N ALA A 60 0.20 -9.93 -13.51
CA ALA A 60 1.16 -9.15 -14.27
C ALA A 60 0.87 -7.63 -14.20
N ASP A 61 -0.40 -7.24 -14.08
CA ASP A 61 -0.77 -5.83 -13.87
C ASP A 61 -0.41 -5.36 -12.46
N ARG A 62 -0.52 -6.24 -11.46
CA ARG A 62 -0.23 -5.90 -10.05
C ARG A 62 1.25 -5.82 -9.74
N TRP A 63 2.10 -6.57 -10.43
CA TRP A 63 3.53 -6.66 -10.10
C TRP A 63 4.26 -5.31 -10.07
N PRO A 64 4.11 -4.42 -11.08
CA PRO A 64 4.73 -3.10 -11.04
C PRO A 64 4.23 -2.22 -9.88
N TRP A 65 2.96 -2.35 -9.51
CA TRP A 65 2.37 -1.64 -8.38
C TRP A 65 2.95 -2.12 -7.04
N LEU A 66 3.06 -3.43 -6.85
CA LEU A 66 3.65 -4.03 -5.65
C LEU A 66 5.13 -3.63 -5.49
N GLN A 67 5.87 -3.55 -6.60
CA GLN A 67 7.25 -3.06 -6.59
C GLN A 67 7.32 -1.60 -6.12
N GLN A 68 6.45 -0.71 -6.64
CA GLN A 68 6.40 0.68 -6.18
C GLN A 68 6.12 0.80 -4.68
N LEU A 69 5.24 -0.06 -4.12
CA LEU A 69 4.99 -0.09 -2.69
C LEU A 69 6.20 -0.57 -1.87
N ALA A 70 6.97 -1.52 -2.40
CA ALA A 70 8.17 -2.05 -1.74
C ALA A 70 9.32 -1.02 -1.64
N ASP A 71 9.34 -0.05 -2.55
CA ASP A 71 10.38 0.99 -2.60
C ASP A 71 10.03 2.22 -1.72
N ILE A 72 8.87 2.23 -1.04
CA ILE A 72 8.47 3.29 -0.11
C ILE A 72 9.26 3.16 1.21
N HIS A 73 9.84 4.27 1.67
CA HIS A 73 10.61 4.37 2.91
C HIS A 73 10.35 5.68 3.65
#